data_AF-A0A383RSN4-F1
#
_entry.id   AF-A0A383RSN4-F1
#
_cell.length_a   1.000
_cell.length_b   1.000
_cell.length_c   1.000
_cell.angle_alpha   90.00
_cell.angle_beta   90.00
_cell.angle_gamma   90.00
#
_symmetry.space_group_name_H-M   'P 1'
#
loop_
_entity.id
_entity.type
_entity.pdbx_description
1 polymer ?
#
loop_
_entity_poly.entity_id
_entity_poly.type
_entity_poly.pdbx_seq_one_letter_code
_entity_poly.pdbx_strand_id
1 'polypeptide(L)'
;MTQELYTRTNQKLFFAGLALESMAKAEQSRAMNAQGLIQAERESALFHLYGALLGLCHEIAGFYRLPQANAARAELLLNDEVLQSVAIPEMAEMLELTRQSETWLAQLLAAYADLFRPPVAKKAPKTDVTQPLIQAINLDQAETPALSHEELERWRSSLKDLVRRFRDALSEC
;
A
#
# COMPACT_ATOMS: atom_id res chain seq x y z
N MET A 1 -14.07 -19.13 10.97
CA MET A 1 -12.77 -19.12 10.25
C MET A 1 -12.90 -18.55 8.83
N THR A 2 -13.51 -19.22 7.84
CA THR A 2 -13.59 -18.67 6.46
C THR A 2 -14.39 -17.36 6.36
N GLN A 3 -15.55 -17.28 7.05
CA GLN A 3 -16.35 -16.05 7.12
C GLN A 3 -15.62 -14.89 7.81
N GLU A 4 -14.78 -15.17 8.81
CA GLU A 4 -14.02 -14.13 9.54
C GLU A 4 -12.90 -13.52 8.69
N LEU A 5 -12.25 -14.32 7.84
CA LEU A 5 -11.24 -13.84 6.89
C LEU A 5 -11.87 -12.92 5.84
N TYR A 6 -13.01 -13.33 5.26
CA TYR A 6 -13.80 -12.49 4.35
C TYR A 6 -14.18 -11.14 4.97
N THR A 7 -14.57 -11.14 6.25
CA THR A 7 -14.89 -9.91 6.99
C THR A 7 -13.68 -8.99 7.13
N ARG A 8 -12.48 -9.54 7.38
CA ARG A 8 -11.28 -8.73 7.61
C ARG A 8 -10.84 -7.94 6.36
N THR A 9 -10.83 -8.57 5.19
CA THR A 9 -10.49 -7.90 3.92
C THR A 9 -11.46 -6.77 3.62
N ASN A 10 -12.78 -7.02 3.75
CA ASN A 10 -13.81 -6.02 3.51
C ASN A 10 -13.72 -4.86 4.52
N GLN A 11 -13.49 -5.17 5.80
CA GLN A 11 -13.30 -4.16 6.83
C GLN A 11 -12.11 -3.25 6.52
N LYS A 12 -10.98 -3.81 6.07
CA LYS A 12 -9.78 -3.03 5.71
C LYS A 12 -10.02 -2.16 4.47
N LEU A 13 -10.70 -2.67 3.43
CA LEU A 13 -11.11 -1.86 2.27
C LEU A 13 -12.06 -0.73 2.64
N PHE A 14 -12.95 -0.95 3.62
CA PHE A 14 -13.85 0.06 4.14
C PHE A 14 -13.07 1.15 4.89
N PHE A 15 -12.17 0.78 5.80
CA PHE A 15 -11.35 1.73 6.55
C PHE A 15 -10.40 2.54 5.66
N ALA A 16 -9.84 1.93 4.61
CA ALA A 16 -9.09 2.67 3.60
C ALA A 16 -9.95 3.76 2.94
N GLY A 17 -11.24 3.48 2.69
CA GLY A 17 -12.18 4.48 2.17
C GLY A 17 -12.45 5.63 3.13
N LEU A 18 -12.66 5.33 4.41
CA LEU A 18 -12.86 6.37 5.42
C LEU A 18 -11.64 7.30 5.53
N ALA A 19 -10.43 6.74 5.45
CA ALA A 19 -9.20 7.52 5.44
C ALA A 19 -9.11 8.41 4.19
N LEU A 20 -9.44 7.89 3.01
CA LEU A 20 -9.43 8.65 1.75
C LEU A 20 -10.47 9.79 1.76
N GLU A 21 -11.68 9.53 2.25
CA GLU A 21 -12.69 10.57 2.44
C GLU A 21 -12.22 11.68 3.40
N SER A 22 -11.54 11.32 4.49
CA SER A 22 -10.96 12.28 5.43
C SER A 22 -9.80 13.06 4.83
N MET A 23 -8.96 12.41 4.03
CA MET A 23 -7.87 13.04 3.28
C MET A 23 -8.42 14.08 2.30
N ALA A 24 -9.44 13.74 1.51
CA ALA A 24 -10.08 14.66 0.57
C ALA A 24 -10.70 15.88 1.27
N LYS A 25 -11.32 15.69 2.45
CA LYS A 25 -11.82 16.80 3.27
C LYS A 25 -10.69 17.69 3.78
N ALA A 26 -9.55 17.10 4.17
CA ALA A 26 -8.39 17.84 4.62
C ALA A 26 -7.73 18.64 3.49
N GLU A 27 -7.68 18.11 2.25
CA GLU A 27 -7.18 18.82 1.06
C GLU A 27 -7.99 20.08 0.73
N GLN A 28 -9.30 20.06 1.01
CA GLN A 28 -10.20 21.21 0.81
C GLN A 28 -10.21 22.18 2.00
N SER A 29 -9.59 21.82 3.11
CA SER A 29 -9.59 22.59 4.35
C SER A 29 -8.61 23.75 4.31
N ARG A 30 -9.00 24.88 4.88
CA ARG A 30 -8.11 26.04 5.14
C ARG A 30 -7.53 26.02 6.56
N ALA A 31 -7.74 24.95 7.32
CA ALA A 31 -7.25 24.84 8.68
C ALA A 31 -5.71 24.80 8.69
N MET A 32 -5.11 25.42 9.70
CA MET A 32 -3.64 25.48 9.86
C MET A 32 -2.99 24.09 9.94
N ASN A 33 -3.74 23.07 10.39
CA ASN A 33 -3.29 21.69 10.51
C ASN A 33 -3.61 20.80 9.29
N ALA A 34 -4.13 21.36 8.18
CA ALA A 34 -4.57 20.59 7.02
C ALA A 34 -3.47 19.67 6.47
N GLN A 35 -2.22 20.14 6.38
CA GLN A 35 -1.09 19.33 5.91
C GLN A 35 -0.79 18.11 6.80
N GLY A 36 -0.89 18.28 8.13
CA GLY A 36 -0.72 17.17 9.07
C GLY A 36 -1.84 16.14 8.95
N LEU A 37 -3.09 16.60 8.74
CA LEU A 37 -4.24 15.72 8.50
C LEU A 37 -4.11 14.95 7.19
N ILE A 38 -3.71 15.62 6.09
CA ILE A 38 -3.48 14.96 4.79
C ILE A 38 -2.43 13.85 4.94
N GLN A 39 -1.32 14.12 5.62
CA GLN A 39 -0.28 13.11 5.84
C GLN A 39 -0.78 11.94 6.71
N ALA A 40 -1.46 12.22 7.82
CA ALA A 40 -1.98 11.19 8.71
C ALA A 40 -2.98 10.27 7.99
N GLU A 41 -3.90 10.84 7.21
CA GLU A 41 -4.90 10.07 6.48
C GLU A 41 -4.29 9.31 5.29
N ARG A 42 -3.25 9.85 4.63
CA ARG A 42 -2.47 9.13 3.61
C ARG A 42 -1.84 7.86 4.19
N GLU A 43 -1.16 7.96 5.33
CA GLU A 43 -0.54 6.80 5.99
C GLU A 43 -1.59 5.79 6.47
N SER A 44 -2.72 6.28 6.99
CA SER A 44 -3.86 5.44 7.40
C SER A 44 -4.45 4.67 6.22
N ALA A 45 -4.72 5.33 5.09
CA ALA A 45 -5.21 4.70 3.87
C ALA A 45 -4.25 3.61 3.39
N LEU A 46 -2.95 3.92 3.32
CA LEU A 46 -1.91 2.98 2.91
C LEU A 46 -1.81 1.76 3.83
N PHE A 47 -1.84 1.98 5.15
CA PHE A 47 -1.87 0.91 6.15
C PHE A 47 -3.09 0.00 5.99
N HIS A 48 -4.26 0.58 5.73
CA HIS A 48 -5.49 -0.18 5.52
C HIS A 48 -5.51 -0.94 4.20
N LEU A 49 -4.96 -0.38 3.11
CA LEU A 49 -4.82 -1.08 1.83
C LEU A 49 -3.87 -2.28 1.93
N TYR A 50 -2.71 -2.13 2.57
CA TYR A 50 -1.84 -3.27 2.87
C TYR A 50 -2.55 -4.32 3.73
N GLY A 51 -3.33 -3.89 4.74
CA GLY A 51 -4.13 -4.78 5.57
C GLY A 51 -5.19 -5.56 4.79
N ALA A 52 -5.79 -4.95 3.77
CA ALA A 52 -6.75 -5.60 2.88
C ALA A 52 -6.06 -6.63 1.98
N LEU A 53 -4.89 -6.30 1.41
CA LEU A 53 -4.07 -7.24 0.65
C LEU A 53 -3.70 -8.47 1.48
N LEU A 54 -3.22 -8.26 2.72
CA LEU A 54 -2.90 -9.36 3.63
C LEU A 54 -4.12 -10.22 3.94
N GLY A 55 -5.28 -9.58 4.18
CA GLY A 55 -6.55 -10.30 4.37
C GLY A 55 -6.91 -11.19 3.18
N LEU A 56 -6.78 -10.67 1.95
CA LEU A 56 -7.01 -11.42 0.72
C LEU A 56 -6.04 -12.61 0.59
N CYS A 57 -4.76 -12.41 0.93
CA CYS A 57 -3.78 -13.49 0.95
C CYS A 57 -4.16 -14.58 1.96
N HIS A 58 -4.68 -14.21 3.14
CA HIS A 58 -5.18 -15.17 4.13
C HIS A 58 -6.42 -15.93 3.65
N GLU A 59 -7.35 -15.27 2.96
CA GLU A 59 -8.53 -15.92 2.37
C GLU A 59 -8.09 -17.02 1.38
N ILE A 60 -7.22 -16.68 0.43
CA ILE A 60 -6.72 -17.60 -0.59
C ILE A 60 -5.91 -18.73 0.06
N ALA A 61 -4.96 -18.39 0.94
CA ALA A 61 -4.14 -19.39 1.61
C ALA A 61 -4.98 -20.34 2.49
N GLY A 62 -6.04 -19.82 3.13
CA GLY A 62 -7.00 -20.62 3.89
C GLY A 62 -7.83 -21.55 3.01
N PHE A 63 -8.27 -21.09 1.84
CA PHE A 63 -8.99 -21.90 0.85
C PHE A 63 -8.14 -23.10 0.39
N TYR A 64 -6.90 -22.85 -0.01
CA TYR A 64 -5.94 -23.89 -0.43
C TYR A 64 -5.25 -24.62 0.74
N ARG A 65 -5.62 -24.32 1.99
CA ARG A 65 -5.08 -24.94 3.21
C ARG A 65 -3.55 -24.92 3.32
N LEU A 66 -2.94 -23.79 2.94
CA LEU A 66 -1.49 -23.64 3.03
C LEU A 66 -1.02 -23.64 4.49
N PRO A 67 0.13 -24.28 4.81
CA PRO A 67 0.69 -24.31 6.16
C PRO A 67 0.88 -22.91 6.78
N GLN A 68 1.22 -21.94 5.94
CA GLN A 68 1.50 -20.55 6.29
C GLN A 68 0.28 -19.62 6.17
N ALA A 69 -0.96 -20.14 6.14
CA ALA A 69 -2.17 -19.34 5.95
C ALA A 69 -2.39 -18.21 6.99
N ASN A 70 -1.70 -18.27 8.13
CA ASN A 70 -1.73 -17.24 9.18
C ASN A 70 -0.50 -16.31 9.17
N ALA A 71 0.24 -16.23 8.06
CA ALA A 71 1.45 -15.41 7.97
C ALA A 71 1.19 -13.95 8.38
N ALA A 72 2.11 -13.34 9.14
CA ALA A 72 1.95 -11.97 9.60
C ALA A 72 2.12 -10.90 8.50
N ARG A 73 2.64 -11.30 7.34
CA ARG A 73 3.04 -10.42 6.24
C ARG A 73 2.62 -11.02 4.90
N ALA A 74 2.22 -10.17 3.96
CA ALA A 74 1.74 -10.61 2.65
C ALA A 74 2.90 -11.23 1.83
N GLU A 75 4.10 -10.67 1.97
CA GLU A 75 5.31 -11.10 1.25
C GLU A 75 5.77 -12.51 1.67
N LEU A 76 5.33 -13.01 2.83
CA LEU A 76 5.58 -14.41 3.24
C LEU A 76 4.65 -15.41 2.52
N LEU A 77 3.56 -14.91 1.91
CA LEU A 77 2.63 -15.69 1.09
C LEU A 77 2.90 -15.47 -0.41
N LEU A 78 3.32 -14.26 -0.78
CA LEU A 78 3.67 -13.88 -2.15
C LEU A 78 5.17 -14.09 -2.40
N ASN A 79 5.59 -15.34 -2.53
CA ASN A 79 6.95 -15.70 -2.93
C ASN A 79 6.99 -16.98 -3.78
N ASP A 80 8.12 -17.19 -4.45
CA ASP A 80 8.34 -18.31 -5.36
C ASP A 80 8.21 -19.69 -4.71
N GLU A 81 8.62 -19.84 -3.45
CA GLU A 81 8.55 -21.11 -2.73
C GLU A 81 7.10 -21.57 -2.55
N VAL A 82 6.21 -20.63 -2.19
CA VAL A 82 4.78 -20.92 -2.07
C VAL A 82 4.17 -21.33 -3.42
N LEU A 83 4.48 -20.62 -4.50
CA LEU A 83 3.95 -20.94 -5.83
C LEU A 83 4.48 -22.26 -6.39
N GLN A 84 5.71 -22.63 -6.08
CA GLN A 84 6.28 -23.91 -6.51
C GLN A 84 5.68 -25.09 -5.75
N SER A 85 5.20 -24.87 -4.53
CA SER A 85 4.59 -25.93 -3.70
C SER A 85 3.18 -26.31 -4.16
N VAL A 86 2.38 -25.33 -4.61
CA VAL A 86 0.99 -25.52 -5.04
C VAL A 86 0.69 -24.50 -6.15
N ALA A 87 0.15 -24.99 -7.27
CA ALA A 87 -0.29 -24.11 -8.36
C ALA A 87 -1.55 -23.35 -7.94
N ILE A 88 -1.38 -22.11 -7.46
CA ILE A 88 -2.45 -21.22 -7.03
C ILE A 88 -2.49 -20.01 -7.98
N PRO A 89 -3.42 -19.99 -8.95
CA PRO A 89 -3.48 -18.95 -9.97
C PRO A 89 -3.56 -17.53 -9.40
N GLU A 90 -4.35 -17.32 -8.35
CA GLU A 90 -4.57 -16.01 -7.74
C GLU A 90 -3.30 -15.46 -7.08
N MET A 91 -2.55 -16.32 -6.39
CA MET A 91 -1.25 -15.96 -5.80
C MET A 91 -0.20 -15.71 -6.88
N ALA A 92 -0.23 -16.47 -7.98
CA ALA A 92 0.69 -16.28 -9.10
C ALA A 92 0.45 -14.93 -9.80
N GLU A 93 -0.81 -14.56 -10.04
CA GLU A 93 -1.17 -13.25 -10.58
C GLU A 93 -0.69 -12.11 -9.66
N MET A 94 -0.94 -12.21 -8.35
CA MET A 94 -0.45 -11.21 -7.40
C MET A 94 1.07 -11.13 -7.35
N LEU A 95 1.79 -12.27 -7.35
CA LEU A 95 3.25 -12.25 -7.35
C LEU A 95 3.80 -11.56 -8.60
N GLU A 96 3.21 -11.82 -9.77
CA GLU A 96 3.63 -11.17 -11.01
C GLU A 96 3.45 -9.64 -10.94
N LEU A 97 2.33 -9.17 -10.37
CA LEU A 97 2.16 -7.75 -10.10
C LEU A 97 3.27 -7.21 -9.18
N THR A 98 3.62 -7.90 -8.09
CA THR A 98 4.69 -7.43 -7.17
C THR A 98 6.07 -7.34 -7.81
N ARG A 99 6.34 -8.08 -8.90
CA ARG A 99 7.64 -8.09 -9.59
C ARG A 99 7.84 -6.89 -10.50
N GLN A 100 6.75 -6.35 -11.03
CA GLN A 100 6.75 -5.23 -11.95
C GLN A 100 6.61 -3.93 -11.13
N SER A 101 7.71 -3.20 -10.97
CA SER A 101 7.82 -2.01 -10.11
C SER A 101 6.83 -0.87 -10.44
N GLU A 102 6.35 -0.85 -11.67
CA GLU A 102 5.38 0.09 -12.22
C GLU A 102 3.93 -0.25 -11.86
N THR A 103 3.68 -1.46 -11.35
CA THR A 103 2.33 -1.84 -10.94
C THR A 103 1.95 -1.17 -9.63
N TRP A 104 0.65 -0.96 -9.49
CA TRP A 104 0.09 -0.42 -8.25
C TRP A 104 0.43 -1.29 -7.03
N LEU A 105 0.55 -2.62 -7.18
CA LEU A 105 0.80 -3.52 -6.07
C LEU A 105 2.26 -3.45 -5.60
N ALA A 106 3.21 -3.39 -6.55
CA ALA A 106 4.61 -3.18 -6.21
C ALA A 106 4.82 -1.81 -5.53
N GLN A 107 4.18 -0.76 -6.04
CA GLN A 107 4.22 0.58 -5.46
C GLN A 107 3.56 0.64 -4.08
N LEU A 108 2.43 -0.05 -3.88
CA LEU A 108 1.78 -0.18 -2.57
C LEU A 108 2.73 -0.79 -1.54
N LEU A 109 3.39 -1.91 -1.88
CA LEU A 109 4.32 -2.58 -0.97
C LEU A 109 5.55 -1.71 -0.66
N ALA A 110 6.10 -1.04 -1.67
CA ALA A 110 7.23 -0.13 -1.49
C ALA A 110 6.85 1.05 -0.58
N ALA A 111 5.73 1.72 -0.86
CA ALA A 111 5.24 2.83 -0.05
C ALA A 111 4.93 2.39 1.40
N TYR A 112 4.33 1.22 1.58
CA TYR A 112 4.05 0.68 2.91
C TYR A 112 5.35 0.40 3.69
N ALA A 113 6.36 -0.17 3.04
CA ALA A 113 7.67 -0.39 3.66
C ALA A 113 8.37 0.91 4.04
N ASP A 114 8.18 1.98 3.25
CA ASP A 114 8.75 3.30 3.50
C ASP A 114 8.19 3.97 4.77
N LEU A 115 6.98 3.61 5.23
CA LEU A 115 6.43 4.10 6.51
C LEU A 115 7.31 3.76 7.72
N PHE A 116 8.11 2.70 7.62
CA PHE A 116 8.96 2.22 8.71
C PHE A 116 10.42 2.67 8.56
N ARG A 117 10.74 3.44 7.52
CA ARG A 117 12.09 3.97 7.32
C ARG A 117 12.28 5.24 8.16
N PRO A 118 13.48 5.46 8.72
CA PRO A 118 13.76 6.70 9.43
C PRO A 118 13.63 7.90 8.47
N PRO A 119 13.18 9.07 8.96
CA PRO A 119 13.19 10.29 8.16
C PRO A 119 14.60 10.55 7.63
N VAL A 120 14.75 10.57 6.30
CA VAL A 120 16.05 10.90 5.70
C VAL A 120 16.27 12.39 5.90
N ALA A 121 17.23 12.74 6.75
CA ALA A 121 17.60 14.13 6.95
C ALA A 121 18.00 14.74 5.59
N LYS A 122 17.24 15.76 5.14
CA LYS A 122 17.64 16.58 3.99
C LYS A 122 19.02 17.15 4.32
N LYS A 123 20.07 16.62 3.68
CA LYS A 123 21.42 17.18 3.85
C LYS A 123 21.37 18.59 3.29
N ALA A 124 21.29 19.58 4.17
CA ALA A 124 21.53 20.95 3.78
C ALA A 124 22.91 20.98 3.09
N PRO A 125 23.03 21.58 1.89
CA PRO A 125 24.33 21.77 1.29
C PRO A 125 25.21 22.51 2.31
N LYS A 126 26.44 22.04 2.50
CA LYS A 126 27.40 22.72 3.39
C LYS A 126 27.65 24.11 2.81
N THR A 127 27.00 25.12 3.38
CA THR A 127 27.22 26.51 2.98
C THR A 127 28.59 26.93 3.48
N ASP A 128 29.47 27.28 2.54
CA ASP A 128 30.75 27.91 2.84
C ASP A 128 30.50 29.37 3.28
N VAL A 129 30.79 29.67 4.54
CA VAL A 129 30.41 30.93 5.22
C VAL A 129 31.12 32.16 4.63
N THR A 130 32.12 31.95 3.77
CA THR A 130 32.90 33.02 3.13
C THR A 130 32.39 33.41 1.74
N GLN A 131 31.35 32.75 1.21
CA GLN A 131 30.79 33.08 -0.10
C GLN A 131 29.58 34.02 0.03
N PRO A 132 29.42 35.02 -0.87
CA PRO A 132 28.23 35.87 -0.89
C PRO A 132 26.96 35.03 -1.02
N LEU A 133 25.94 35.38 -0.22
CA LEU A 133 24.69 34.66 0.07
C LEU A 133 23.74 34.50 -1.13
N ILE A 134 24.22 33.97 -2.26
CA ILE A 134 23.35 33.42 -3.30
C ILE A 134 23.25 31.91 -3.02
N GLN A 135 22.24 31.52 -2.23
CA GLN A 135 21.90 30.11 -2.06
C GLN A 135 21.44 29.56 -3.42
N ALA A 136 22.32 28.82 -4.10
CA ALA A 136 21.92 27.93 -5.17
C ALA A 136 21.09 26.80 -4.54
N ILE A 137 19.78 26.99 -4.43
CA ILE A 137 18.85 25.91 -4.11
C ILE A 137 18.92 24.97 -5.31
N ASN A 138 19.46 23.77 -5.08
CA ASN A 138 19.50 22.74 -6.10
C ASN A 138 18.06 22.24 -6.30
N LEU A 139 17.35 22.83 -7.27
CA LEU A 139 15.98 22.46 -7.67
C LEU A 139 15.90 21.02 -8.22
N ASP A 140 17.05 20.39 -8.48
CA ASP A 140 17.15 19.02 -9.01
C ASP A 140 16.96 17.93 -7.94
N GLN A 141 16.88 18.28 -6.65
CA GLN A 141 16.26 17.37 -5.67
C GLN A 141 14.75 17.47 -5.86
N ALA A 142 14.25 16.80 -6.90
CA ALA A 142 12.84 16.53 -7.05
C ALA A 142 12.35 15.89 -5.74
N GLU A 143 11.63 16.66 -4.92
CA GLU A 143 10.79 16.10 -3.88
C GLU A 143 9.94 15.06 -4.60
N THR A 144 10.18 13.78 -4.32
CA THR A 144 9.34 12.72 -4.86
C THR A 144 7.93 13.08 -4.42
N PRO A 145 7.01 13.34 -5.37
CA PRO A 145 5.70 13.85 -5.02
C PRO A 145 5.06 12.87 -4.05
N ALA A 146 4.56 13.40 -2.93
CA ALA A 146 3.90 12.58 -1.95
C ALA A 146 2.70 11.90 -2.61
N LEU A 147 2.50 10.61 -2.29
CA LEU A 147 1.44 9.79 -2.87
C LEU A 147 0.09 10.52 -2.81
N SER A 148 -0.56 10.70 -3.97
CA SER A 148 -1.78 11.50 -4.06
C SER A 148 -3.02 10.72 -3.59
N HIS A 149 -4.06 11.45 -3.22
CA HIS A 149 -5.38 10.87 -2.95
C HIS A 149 -5.90 10.05 -4.14
N GLU A 150 -5.76 10.57 -5.36
CA GLU A 150 -6.22 9.91 -6.58
C GLU A 150 -5.50 8.57 -6.83
N GLU A 151 -4.18 8.52 -6.60
CA GLU A 151 -3.42 7.28 -6.72
C GLU A 151 -3.86 6.23 -5.70
N LEU A 152 -4.07 6.62 -4.44
CA LEU A 152 -4.56 5.71 -3.42
C LEU A 152 -5.98 5.20 -3.71
N GLU A 153 -6.88 6.04 -4.22
CA GLU A 153 -8.23 5.60 -4.61
C GLU A 153 -8.17 4.65 -5.82
N ARG A 154 -7.29 4.90 -6.78
CA ARG A 154 -7.02 3.97 -7.89
C ARG A 154 -6.52 2.62 -7.37
N TRP A 155 -5.56 2.60 -6.45
CA TRP A 155 -5.04 1.37 -5.85
C TRP A 155 -6.14 0.62 -5.07
N ARG A 156 -6.98 1.35 -4.33
CA ARG A 156 -8.15 0.80 -3.65
C ARG A 156 -9.13 0.15 -4.62
N SER A 157 -9.42 0.80 -5.76
CA SER A 157 -10.28 0.23 -6.80
C SER A 157 -9.68 -1.04 -7.39
N SER A 158 -8.39 -1.01 -7.76
CA SER A 158 -7.70 -2.20 -8.30
C SER A 158 -7.71 -3.37 -7.32
N LEU A 159 -7.54 -3.11 -6.01
CA LEU A 159 -7.63 -4.15 -5.00
C LEU A 159 -9.06 -4.68 -4.81
N LYS A 160 -10.09 -3.83 -4.85
CA LYS A 160 -11.50 -4.28 -4.84
C LYS A 160 -11.80 -5.20 -6.03
N ASP A 161 -11.29 -4.85 -7.21
CA ASP A 161 -11.48 -5.66 -8.41
C ASP A 161 -10.80 -7.02 -8.30
N LEU A 162 -9.57 -7.09 -7.78
CA LEU A 162 -8.91 -8.37 -7.46
C LEU A 162 -9.72 -9.19 -6.47
N VAL A 163 -10.12 -8.60 -5.34
CA VAL A 163 -10.89 -9.29 -4.30
C VAL A 163 -12.17 -9.89 -4.89
N ARG A 164 -12.90 -9.14 -5.71
CA ARG A 164 -14.10 -9.64 -6.37
C ARG A 164 -13.77 -10.81 -7.31
N ARG A 165 -12.84 -10.60 -8.26
CA ARG A 165 -12.49 -11.64 -9.24
C ARG A 165 -12.01 -12.93 -8.61
N PHE A 166 -11.16 -12.85 -7.59
CA PHE A 166 -10.65 -14.04 -6.91
C PHE A 166 -11.73 -14.73 -6.10
N ARG A 167 -12.62 -14.01 -5.43
CA ARG A 167 -13.75 -14.63 -4.74
C ARG A 167 -14.72 -15.32 -5.70
N ASP A 168 -14.98 -14.71 -6.85
CA ASP A 168 -15.79 -15.30 -7.90
C ASP A 168 -15.12 -16.62 -8.37
N ALA A 169 -13.84 -16.59 -8.73
CA ALA A 169 -13.07 -17.77 -9.15
C ALA A 169 -13.04 -18.91 -8.10
N LEU A 170 -12.83 -18.56 -6.82
CA LEU A 170 -12.80 -19.52 -5.71
C LEU A 170 -14.19 -20.11 -5.40
N SER A 171 -15.27 -19.39 -5.72
CA SER A 171 -16.65 -19.85 -5.52
C SER A 171 -17.16 -20.72 -6.67
N GLU A 172 -16.52 -20.63 -7.85
CA GLU A 172 -16.83 -21.44 -9.04
C GLU A 172 -16.14 -22.81 -9.04
N CYS A 173 -15.23 -23.08 -8.09
CA CYS A 173 -14.51 -24.34 -7.92
C CYS A 173 -15.20 -25.30 -6.94
#